data_AF-A0A7X5N3V4-F1
#
_entry.id   AF-A0A7X5N3V4-F1
#
_cell.length_a   1.000
_cell.length_b   1.000
_cell.length_c   1.000
_cell.angle_alpha   90.00
_cell.angle_beta   90.00
_cell.angle_gamma   90.00
#
_symmetry.space_group_name_H-M   'P 1'
#
loop_
_entity.id
_entity.type
_entity.pdbx_description
1 polymer ?
#
loop_
_entity_poly.entity_id
_entity_poly.type
_entity_poly.pdbx_seq_one_letter_code
_entity_poly.pdbx_strand_id
1 'polypeptide(L)' 'DLIVDEAGGALYPAKDARMAAQSFQRAYGRWREFGSYLDPRFSSGFWRRVTE' A
#
# COMPACT_ATOMS: atom_id res chain seq x y z
N ASP A 1 11.97 -5.54 -2.56
CA ASP A 1 11.71 -4.22 -1.97
C ASP A 1 12.55 -3.97 -0.72
N LEU A 2 13.03 -4.99 -0.01
CA LEU A 2 14.01 -4.93 1.10
C LEU A 2 14.99 -3.74 1.12
N ILE A 3 15.76 -3.45 0.05
CA ILE A 3 16.69 -2.30 0.04
C ILE A 3 15.95 -0.96 0.20
N VAL A 4 14.83 -0.79 -0.50
CA VAL A 4 13.98 0.41 -0.39
C VAL A 4 13.39 0.48 1.01
N ASP A 5 12.98 -0.67 1.55
CA ASP A 5 12.39 -0.80 2.87
C ASP A 5 13.36 -0.42 3.99
N GLU A 6 14.59 -0.95 3.95
CA GLU A 6 15.67 -0.68 4.90
C GLU A 6 16.14 0.79 4.83
N ALA A 7 16.10 1.39 3.64
CA ALA A 7 16.39 2.81 3.45
C ALA A 7 15.23 3.74 3.89
N GLY A 8 14.09 3.20 4.34
CA GLY A 8 12.90 3.98 4.70
C GLY A 8 12.21 4.63 3.51
N GLY A 9 12.46 4.14 2.29
CA GLY A 9 11.85 4.62 1.06
C GLY A 9 10.46 4.03 0.79
N ALA A 10 9.93 4.35 -0.39
CA ALA A 10 8.62 3.89 -0.85
C ALA A 10 8.66 3.46 -2.33
N LEU A 11 8.01 2.35 -2.63
CA LEU A 11 7.71 1.96 -4.01
C LEU A 11 6.44 2.66 -4.49
N TYR A 12 6.38 3.01 -5.77
CA TYR A 12 5.20 3.65 -6.37
C TYR A 12 4.15 2.61 -6.80
N PRO A 13 2.92 2.60 -6.24
CA PRO A 13 1.90 1.60 -6.56
C PRO A 13 1.58 1.43 -8.05
N ALA A 14 1.59 2.51 -8.83
CA ALA A 14 1.27 2.42 -10.26
C ALA A 14 2.35 1.69 -11.09
N LYS A 15 3.48 1.33 -10.49
CA LYS A 15 4.62 0.67 -11.16
C LYS A 15 4.95 -0.70 -10.58
N ASP A 16 4.20 -1.18 -9.60
CA ASP A 16 4.44 -2.48 -8.98
C ASP A 16 3.16 -3.32 -8.90
N ALA A 17 3.13 -4.43 -9.65
CA ALA A 17 2.00 -5.33 -9.69
C ALA A 17 1.98 -6.36 -8.55
N ARG A 18 3.06 -6.48 -7.76
CA ARG A 18 3.30 -7.54 -6.77
C ARG A 18 3.56 -7.01 -5.35
N MET A 19 3.42 -5.70 -5.15
CA MET A 19 3.68 -5.02 -3.87
C MET A 19 3.07 -5.77 -2.69
N ALA A 20 3.90 -6.06 -1.70
CA ALA A 20 3.50 -6.70 -0.45
C ALA A 20 2.81 -5.70 0.50
N ALA A 21 1.87 -6.18 1.30
CA ALA A 21 1.15 -5.37 2.28
C ALA A 21 2.10 -4.69 3.27
N GLN A 22 3.05 -5.43 3.84
CA GLN A 22 4.03 -4.89 4.79
C GLN A 22 4.79 -3.70 4.23
N SER A 23 5.21 -3.78 2.96
CA SER A 23 5.97 -2.74 2.30
C SER A 23 5.14 -1.48 2.07
N PHE A 24 3.90 -1.65 1.61
CA PHE A 24 2.96 -0.55 1.45
C PHE A 24 2.62 0.12 2.79
N GLN A 25 2.25 -0.67 3.80
CA GLN A 25 1.79 -0.15 5.09
C GLN A 25 2.88 0.59 5.86
N ARG A 26 4.15 0.17 5.75
CA ARG A 26 5.29 0.89 6.31
C ARG A 26 5.54 2.21 5.57
N ALA A 27 5.61 2.18 4.24
CA ALA A 27 5.89 3.36 3.41
C ALA A 27 4.75 4.39 3.45
N TYR A 28 3.50 3.94 3.58
CA TYR A 28 2.28 4.74 3.61
C TYR A 28 1.54 4.55 4.93
N GLY A 29 2.17 4.88 6.06
CA GLY A 29 1.64 4.63 7.42
C GLY A 29 0.25 5.20 7.73
N ARG A 30 -0.22 6.19 6.96
CA ARG A 30 -1.57 6.78 7.09
C ARG A 30 -2.64 6.04 6.28
N TRP A 31 -2.38 4.85 5.74
CA TRP A 31 -3.32 4.10 4.92
C TRP A 31 -4.67 3.81 5.61
N ARG A 32 -4.68 3.64 6.94
CA ARG A 32 -5.92 3.43 7.71
C ARG A 32 -6.79 4.68 7.74
N GLU A 33 -6.17 5.85 7.91
CA GLU A 33 -6.86 7.14 7.82
C GLU A 33 -7.38 7.35 6.39
N PHE A 34 -6.56 7.03 5.38
CA PHE A 34 -6.98 7.08 3.98
C PHE A 34 -8.21 6.20 3.71
N GLY A 35 -8.28 5.03 4.33
CA GLY A 35 -9.40 4.10 4.23
C GLY A 35 -10.75 4.71 4.62
N SER A 36 -10.77 5.73 5.48
CA SER A 36 -12.02 6.44 5.83
C SER A 36 -12.61 7.28 4.69
N TYR A 37 -11.82 7.60 3.67
CA TYR A 37 -12.27 8.32 2.47
C TYR A 37 -12.70 7.40 1.33
N LEU A 38 -12.52 6.08 1.46
CA LEU A 38 -12.93 5.14 0.42
C LEU A 38 -14.44 4.93 0.45
N ASP A 39 -15.07 5.03 -0.73
CA ASP A 39 -16.46 4.61 -0.90
C ASP A 39 -16.53 3.06 -0.78
N PRO A 40 -17.41 2.52 0.09
CA PRO A 40 -17.57 1.08 0.29
C PRO A 40 -17.89 0.26 -0.98
N ARG A 41 -18.38 0.92 -2.04
CA ARG A 41 -18.66 0.28 -3.33
C ARG A 41 -17.42 0.16 -4.23
N PHE A 42 -16.32 0.84 -3.91
CA PHE A 42 -15.08 0.76 -4.65
C PHE A 42 -14.12 -0.24 -3.99
N SER A 43 -13.58 -1.13 -4.81
CA SER A 43 -12.54 -2.06 -4.37
C SER A 43 -11.68 -2.44 -5.56
N SER A 44 -10.37 -2.51 -5.36
CA SER A 44 -9.42 -2.98 -6.37
C SER A 44 -8.63 -4.16 -5.81
N GLY A 45 -8.14 -5.03 -6.71
CA GLY A 45 -7.24 -6.12 -6.30
C GLY A 45 -5.95 -5.60 -5.65
N PHE A 46 -5.48 -4.41 -6.04
CA PHE A 46 -4.37 -3.74 -5.38
C PHE A 46 -4.72 -3.40 -3.93
N TRP A 47 -5.84 -2.71 -3.70
CA TRP A 47 -6.25 -2.28 -2.35
C TRP A 47 -6.36 -3.47 -1.40
N ARG A 48 -7.11 -4.50 -1.81
CA ARG A 48 -7.25 -5.74 -1.01
C ARG A 48 -5.89 -6.35 -0.68
N ARG A 49 -4.99 -6.51 -1.66
CA ARG A 49 -3.66 -7.08 -1.43
C ARG A 49 -2.82 -6.32 -0.41
N VAL A 50 -2.96 -5.00 -0.31
CA VAL A 50 -2.10 -4.19 0.56
C VAL A 50 -2.72 -3.84 1.92
N THR A 51 -4.01 -4.10 2.10
CA THR A 51 -4.73 -3.75 3.36
C THR A 51 -5.37 -4.93 4.09
N GLU A 52 -5.65 -6.04 3.41
CA GLU A 52 -6.24 -7.26 3.99
C GLU A 52 -5.17 -8.27 4.44
#